data_AF-A0A9D5ZPJ7-F1
#
_entry.id   AF-A0A9D5ZPJ7-F1
#
_cell.length_a   1.000
_cell.length_b   1.000
_cell.length_c   1.000
_cell.angle_alpha   90.00
_cell.angle_beta   90.00
_cell.angle_gamma   90.00
#
_symmetry.space_group_name_H-M   'P 1'
#
loop_
_entity.id
_entity.type
_entity.pdbx_description
1 polymer ?
#
loop_
_entity_poly.entity_id
_entity_poly.type
_entity_poly.pdbx_seq_one_letter_code
_entity_poly.pdbx_strand_id
1 'polypeptide(L)'
;MPQFVYVRENTDKGIKWKTIDLSTQSLDDISSLINSYYVNQIELEKQNKELKTNNDKLNGLFLNYSYLYENAPFGCFTLDMNGLIVGVNSTVLKLLSIEKDKIINKPLQIFIANDDIVVFYMLRSKAISSNTTQVGEIKFKKKDGLLPVQINCMRIDDSKDNLKKIMVTVFDFTEVMKARVAISSRYEFEKIIATLSRKLIASPFENIDEVINASLQNIGIFSGVDRVYISMFSNNMEILTITHEWCAKDISPLMPHVNKISVNKFFPFLEKIKRLETIQIPNILNMPLEEKLNLGIFHIDDLKSFVITPLIYSKNIVGVIGCDSKAARKNWSQDLINLIKISGDIFTSGIMRNKEQGKEHIEEIEEILITDFEEVGIPEDNWKFEKKTNIDAESIELLPKAFVKKDNTVIISCSQCMRQKIITTNEINGLGNILYIMCPCNYSFDIKLEYRRSYRKTINLDGVFIRLPPENVKIIASTEEDWGRIRIENISIKGIGFTTPQPNMLMTGERCKVKFTLNDELRSVIDVRAVVRGVRDNYIGCEFIEGDKYSKILGFYLK
;
A
#
# COMPACT_ATOMS: atom_id res chain seq x y z
N MET A 1 -84.03 -18.87 -70.79
CA MET A 1 -83.37 -17.64 -70.30
C MET A 1 -81.89 -17.95 -70.19
N PRO A 2 -80.99 -17.15 -70.79
CA PRO A 2 -79.55 -17.38 -70.65
C PRO A 2 -79.15 -17.26 -69.17
N GLN A 3 -78.38 -18.23 -68.69
CA GLN A 3 -77.82 -18.24 -67.34
C GLN A 3 -76.35 -17.83 -67.44
N PHE A 4 -76.04 -16.62 -66.96
CA PHE A 4 -74.67 -16.11 -66.94
C PHE A 4 -74.02 -16.36 -65.59
N VAL A 5 -72.74 -16.74 -65.57
CA VAL A 5 -71.92 -16.85 -64.36
C VAL A 5 -70.69 -15.96 -64.49
N TYR A 6 -70.36 -15.26 -63.41
CA TYR A 6 -69.16 -14.44 -63.33
C TYR A 6 -68.00 -15.28 -62.78
N VAL A 7 -66.99 -15.50 -63.59
CA VAL A 7 -65.79 -16.26 -63.21
C VAL A 7 -64.65 -15.29 -62.95
N ARG A 8 -63.94 -15.54 -61.84
CA ARG A 8 -62.79 -14.76 -61.41
C ARG A 8 -61.54 -15.25 -62.14
N GLU A 9 -60.93 -14.39 -62.94
CA GLU A 9 -59.68 -14.66 -63.65
C GLU A 9 -58.56 -13.82 -63.01
N ASN A 10 -57.56 -14.49 -62.43
CA ASN A 10 -56.37 -13.81 -61.90
C ASN A 10 -55.41 -13.56 -63.07
N THR A 11 -55.15 -12.29 -63.36
CA THR A 11 -54.13 -11.87 -64.32
C THR A 11 -52.96 -11.21 -63.59
N ASP A 12 -51.81 -11.08 -64.25
CA ASP A 12 -50.61 -10.42 -63.70
C ASP A 12 -50.86 -8.97 -63.24
N LYS A 13 -52.00 -8.36 -63.62
CA LYS A 13 -52.41 -6.98 -63.28
C LYS A 13 -53.58 -6.92 -62.28
N GLY A 14 -53.92 -8.03 -61.62
CA GLY A 14 -55.01 -8.12 -60.66
C GLY A 14 -56.22 -8.93 -61.13
N ILE A 15 -57.31 -8.84 -60.37
CA ILE A 15 -58.50 -9.67 -60.54
C ILE A 15 -59.39 -9.08 -61.63
N LYS A 16 -59.67 -9.85 -62.69
CA LYS A 16 -60.71 -9.53 -63.68
C LYS A 16 -61.88 -10.50 -63.55
N TRP A 17 -63.09 -9.97 -63.69
CA TRP A 17 -64.31 -10.77 -63.73
C TRP A 17 -64.73 -10.96 -65.18
N LYS A 18 -64.88 -12.20 -65.60
CA LYS A 18 -65.34 -12.57 -66.94
C LYS A 18 -66.73 -13.17 -66.84
N THR A 19 -67.65 -12.67 -67.67
CA THR A 19 -69.02 -13.20 -67.75
C THR A 19 -69.03 -14.36 -68.74
N ILE A 20 -69.46 -15.54 -68.30
CA ILE A 20 -69.59 -16.75 -69.12
C ILE A 20 -71.08 -17.07 -69.27
N ASP A 21 -71.54 -17.29 -70.50
CA ASP A 21 -72.90 -17.78 -70.78
C ASP A 21 -72.93 -19.31 -70.72
N LEU A 22 -73.58 -19.86 -69.70
CA LEU A 22 -73.67 -21.31 -69.48
C LEU A 22 -74.48 -22.02 -70.56
N SER A 23 -75.33 -21.31 -71.32
CA SER A 23 -76.11 -21.93 -72.40
C SER A 23 -75.28 -22.29 -73.64
N THR A 24 -74.02 -21.84 -73.69
CA THR A 24 -73.08 -22.05 -74.81
C THR A 24 -71.88 -22.93 -74.47
N GLN A 25 -71.78 -23.42 -73.23
CA GLN A 25 -70.68 -24.25 -72.75
C GLN A 25 -71.06 -25.74 -72.80
N SER A 26 -70.09 -26.63 -73.04
CA SER A 26 -70.35 -28.06 -72.94
C SER A 26 -70.51 -28.48 -71.47
N LEU A 27 -71.24 -29.58 -71.21
CA LEU A 27 -71.36 -30.13 -69.85
C LEU A 27 -70.00 -30.49 -69.25
N ASP A 28 -69.04 -30.89 -70.08
CA ASP A 28 -67.67 -31.23 -69.68
C ASP A 28 -66.88 -29.99 -69.23
N ASP A 29 -67.06 -28.85 -69.91
CA ASP A 29 -66.41 -27.58 -69.54
C ASP A 29 -66.93 -27.04 -68.20
N ILE A 30 -68.25 -27.14 -67.96
CA ILE A 30 -68.88 -26.75 -66.70
C ILE A 30 -68.39 -27.66 -65.56
N SER A 31 -68.32 -28.98 -65.80
CA SER A 31 -67.80 -29.95 -64.83
C SER A 31 -66.34 -29.70 -64.47
N SER A 32 -65.50 -29.40 -65.47
CA SER A 32 -64.09 -29.05 -65.27
C SER A 32 -63.91 -27.78 -64.44
N LEU A 33 -64.71 -26.74 -64.70
CA LEU A 33 -64.66 -25.50 -63.93
C LEU A 33 -65.10 -25.70 -62.46
N ILE A 34 -66.14 -26.49 -62.24
CA ILE A 34 -66.60 -26.86 -60.90
C ILE A 34 -65.51 -27.64 -60.14
N ASN A 35 -64.89 -28.62 -60.80
CA ASN A 35 -63.77 -29.38 -60.20
C ASN A 35 -62.59 -28.47 -59.87
N SER A 36 -62.20 -27.56 -60.77
CA SER A 36 -61.15 -26.58 -60.51
C SER A 36 -61.49 -25.66 -59.33
N TYR A 37 -62.74 -25.21 -59.22
CA TYR A 37 -63.20 -24.41 -58.09
C TYR A 37 -63.11 -25.17 -56.77
N TYR A 38 -63.58 -26.43 -56.72
CA TYR A 38 -63.47 -27.25 -55.52
C TYR A 38 -62.02 -27.52 -55.12
N VAL A 39 -61.14 -27.82 -56.08
CA VAL A 39 -59.70 -28.00 -55.82
C VAL A 39 -59.09 -26.71 -55.25
N ASN A 40 -59.38 -25.56 -55.85
CA ASN A 40 -58.89 -24.27 -55.37
C ASN A 40 -59.43 -23.92 -53.97
N GLN A 41 -60.68 -24.27 -53.67
CA GLN A 41 -61.28 -24.03 -52.35
C GLN A 41 -60.59 -24.88 -51.27
N ILE A 42 -60.31 -26.16 -51.55
CA ILE A 42 -59.58 -27.06 -50.64
C ILE A 42 -58.15 -26.56 -50.42
N GLU A 43 -57.46 -26.13 -51.48
CA GLU A 43 -56.11 -25.57 -51.43
C GLU A 43 -56.07 -24.30 -50.54
N LEU A 44 -57.02 -23.38 -50.74
CA LEU A 44 -57.15 -22.14 -49.95
C LEU A 44 -57.45 -22.43 -48.47
N GLU A 45 -58.34 -23.37 -48.18
CA GLU A 45 -58.64 -23.79 -46.81
C GLU A 45 -57.40 -24.38 -46.11
N LYS A 46 -56.61 -25.18 -46.84
CA LYS A 46 -55.34 -25.71 -46.34
C LYS A 46 -54.33 -24.59 -46.04
N GLN A 47 -54.14 -23.64 -46.95
CA GLN A 47 -53.25 -22.48 -46.75
C GLN A 47 -53.69 -21.62 -45.57
N ASN A 48 -54.98 -21.33 -45.43
CA ASN A 48 -55.52 -20.58 -44.30
C ASN A 48 -55.30 -21.30 -42.97
N LYS A 49 -55.47 -22.62 -42.93
CA LYS A 49 -55.21 -23.44 -41.73
C LYS A 49 -53.72 -23.43 -41.37
N GLU A 50 -52.84 -23.52 -42.35
CA GLU A 50 -51.39 -23.46 -42.16
C GLU A 50 -50.94 -22.08 -41.65
N LEU A 51 -51.45 -20.99 -42.26
CA LEU A 51 -51.21 -19.62 -41.81
C LEU A 51 -51.65 -19.40 -40.37
N LYS A 52 -52.85 -19.88 -40.01
CA LYS A 52 -53.35 -19.79 -38.63
C LYS A 52 -52.42 -20.54 -37.66
N THR A 53 -52.04 -21.77 -38.01
CA THR A 53 -51.11 -22.58 -37.19
C THR A 53 -49.76 -21.89 -37.02
N ASN A 54 -49.22 -21.27 -38.08
CA ASN A 54 -47.95 -20.54 -38.02
C ASN A 54 -48.07 -19.26 -37.19
N ASN A 55 -49.19 -18.53 -37.29
CA ASN A 55 -49.45 -17.36 -36.47
C ASN A 55 -49.58 -17.71 -34.98
N ASP A 56 -50.28 -18.80 -34.66
CA ASP A 56 -50.41 -19.30 -33.29
C ASP A 56 -49.03 -19.72 -32.72
N LYS A 57 -48.19 -20.40 -33.52
CA LYS A 57 -46.81 -20.72 -33.15
C LYS A 57 -45.96 -19.47 -32.91
N LEU A 58 -46.04 -18.48 -33.80
CA LEU A 58 -45.30 -17.22 -33.67
C LEU A 58 -45.74 -16.44 -32.43
N ASN A 59 -47.03 -16.35 -32.18
CA ASN A 59 -47.58 -15.72 -30.97
C ASN A 59 -47.10 -16.45 -29.71
N GLY A 60 -47.10 -17.79 -29.72
CA GLY A 60 -46.56 -18.59 -28.62
C GLY A 60 -45.08 -18.33 -28.36
N LEU A 61 -44.25 -18.28 -29.41
CA LEU A 61 -42.83 -17.94 -29.31
C LEU A 61 -42.61 -16.51 -28.82
N PHE A 62 -43.39 -15.55 -29.31
CA PHE A 62 -43.31 -14.15 -28.89
C PHE A 62 -43.67 -13.97 -27.42
N LEU A 63 -44.75 -14.61 -26.95
CA LEU A 63 -45.16 -14.60 -25.54
C LEU A 63 -44.06 -15.20 -24.65
N ASN A 64 -43.49 -16.34 -25.05
CA ASN A 64 -42.40 -16.97 -24.31
C ASN A 64 -41.16 -16.06 -24.25
N TYR A 65 -40.76 -15.47 -25.37
CA TYR A 65 -39.63 -14.55 -25.42
C TYR A 65 -39.86 -13.31 -24.55
N SER A 66 -41.04 -12.69 -24.64
CA SER A 66 -41.40 -11.53 -23.83
C SER A 66 -41.40 -11.88 -22.35
N TYR A 67 -41.91 -13.04 -21.97
CA TYR A 67 -41.88 -13.52 -20.58
C TYR A 67 -40.44 -13.66 -20.06
N LEU A 68 -39.55 -14.29 -20.83
CA LEU A 68 -38.14 -14.47 -20.45
C LEU A 68 -37.40 -13.12 -20.35
N TYR A 69 -37.65 -12.21 -21.28
CA TYR A 69 -37.06 -10.88 -21.28
C TYR A 69 -37.53 -10.04 -20.08
N GLU A 70 -38.83 -10.03 -19.81
CA GLU A 70 -39.44 -9.25 -18.73
C GLU A 70 -39.10 -9.78 -17.33
N ASN A 71 -38.90 -11.10 -17.18
CA ASN A 71 -38.56 -11.75 -15.91
C ASN A 71 -37.06 -12.08 -15.77
N ALA A 72 -36.20 -11.59 -16.66
CA ALA A 72 -34.77 -11.81 -16.55
C ALA A 72 -34.22 -11.25 -15.23
N PRO A 73 -33.30 -11.96 -14.55
CA PRO A 73 -32.71 -11.52 -13.27
C PRO A 73 -31.73 -10.33 -13.43
N PHE A 74 -31.54 -9.84 -14.65
CA PHE A 74 -30.73 -8.68 -14.99
C PHE A 74 -31.58 -7.65 -15.74
N GLY A 75 -31.20 -6.38 -15.59
CA GLY A 75 -31.80 -5.29 -16.34
C GLY A 75 -31.35 -5.32 -17.79
N CYS A 76 -32.25 -5.06 -18.73
CA CYS A 76 -31.94 -4.92 -20.14
C CYS A 76 -32.36 -3.54 -20.63
N PHE A 77 -31.45 -2.81 -21.24
CA PHE A 77 -31.75 -1.64 -22.08
C PHE A 77 -31.52 -2.00 -23.53
N THR A 78 -32.40 -1.54 -24.40
CA THR A 78 -32.20 -1.50 -25.84
C THR A 78 -32.05 -0.05 -26.22
N LEU A 79 -30.93 0.28 -26.87
CA LEU A 79 -30.60 1.63 -27.32
C LEU A 79 -30.59 1.70 -28.84
N ASP A 80 -30.90 2.87 -29.38
CA ASP A 80 -30.54 3.21 -30.75
C ASP A 80 -29.03 3.52 -30.88
N MET A 81 -28.58 3.80 -32.10
CA MET A 81 -27.16 4.13 -32.36
C MET A 81 -26.70 5.46 -31.74
N ASN A 82 -27.63 6.35 -31.39
CA ASN A 82 -27.33 7.61 -30.71
C ASN A 82 -27.20 7.40 -29.18
N GLY A 83 -27.72 6.29 -28.66
CA GLY A 83 -27.73 5.94 -27.24
C GLY A 83 -29.03 6.32 -26.51
N LEU A 84 -30.10 6.59 -27.25
CA LEU A 84 -31.44 6.79 -26.70
C LEU A 84 -32.06 5.44 -26.37
N ILE A 85 -32.72 5.37 -25.22
CA ILE A 85 -33.39 4.15 -24.75
C ILE A 85 -34.67 3.95 -25.56
N VAL A 86 -34.71 2.88 -26.36
CA VAL A 86 -35.89 2.48 -27.14
C VAL A 86 -36.64 1.30 -26.52
N GLY A 87 -36.03 0.60 -25.57
CA GLY A 87 -36.65 -0.52 -24.86
C GLY A 87 -36.00 -0.80 -23.52
N VAL A 88 -36.80 -1.30 -22.57
CA VAL A 88 -36.35 -1.76 -21.25
C VAL A 88 -37.21 -2.92 -20.78
N ASN A 89 -36.64 -3.81 -19.96
CA ASN A 89 -37.40 -4.82 -19.24
C ASN A 89 -37.84 -4.36 -17.84
N SER A 90 -38.73 -5.11 -17.20
CA SER A 90 -39.26 -4.80 -15.88
C SER A 90 -38.19 -4.68 -14.79
N THR A 91 -37.09 -5.43 -14.92
CA THR A 91 -35.99 -5.43 -13.95
C THR A 91 -35.30 -4.06 -13.90
N VAL A 92 -35.10 -3.38 -15.04
CA VAL A 92 -34.57 -2.00 -15.06
C VAL A 92 -35.49 -1.03 -14.31
N LEU A 93 -36.79 -1.12 -14.55
CA LEU A 93 -37.79 -0.23 -13.94
C LEU A 93 -37.77 -0.36 -12.41
N LYS A 94 -37.69 -1.60 -11.91
CA LYS A 94 -37.53 -1.90 -10.48
C LYS A 94 -36.19 -1.39 -9.93
N LEU A 95 -35.10 -1.66 -10.64
CA LEU A 95 -33.73 -1.31 -10.23
C LEU A 95 -33.57 0.20 -10.01
N LEU A 96 -34.01 1.00 -10.99
CA LEU A 96 -33.94 2.45 -10.97
C LEU A 96 -35.12 3.10 -10.22
N SER A 97 -36.21 2.35 -9.99
CA SER A 97 -37.46 2.83 -9.40
C SER A 97 -38.10 3.96 -10.23
N ILE A 98 -38.16 3.76 -11.55
CA ILE A 98 -38.66 4.73 -12.54
C ILE A 98 -39.71 4.03 -13.42
N GLU A 99 -40.75 4.78 -13.80
CA GLU A 99 -41.78 4.33 -14.73
C GLU A 99 -41.29 4.32 -16.18
N LYS A 100 -41.81 3.39 -16.99
CA LYS A 100 -41.38 3.19 -18.39
C LYS A 100 -41.51 4.47 -19.24
N ASP A 101 -42.59 5.22 -19.11
CA ASP A 101 -42.82 6.42 -19.94
C ASP A 101 -41.81 7.55 -19.65
N LYS A 102 -41.18 7.52 -18.47
CA LYS A 102 -40.16 8.50 -18.06
C LYS A 102 -38.75 8.11 -18.53
N ILE A 103 -38.53 6.86 -18.95
CA ILE A 103 -37.22 6.34 -19.35
C ILE A 103 -37.03 6.21 -20.86
N ILE A 104 -38.11 5.89 -21.59
CA ILE A 104 -38.06 5.76 -23.06
C ILE A 104 -37.71 7.10 -23.70
N ASN A 105 -36.95 7.06 -24.80
CA ASN A 105 -36.39 8.19 -25.54
C ASN A 105 -35.46 9.11 -24.72
N LYS A 106 -35.01 8.66 -23.55
CA LYS A 106 -33.96 9.35 -22.79
C LYS A 106 -32.59 8.77 -23.13
N PRO A 107 -31.53 9.59 -23.15
CA PRO A 107 -30.16 9.09 -23.27
C PRO A 107 -29.79 8.26 -22.04
N LEU A 108 -29.19 7.07 -22.20
CA LEU A 108 -28.82 6.23 -21.04
C LEU A 108 -27.87 6.93 -20.06
N GLN A 109 -26.99 7.81 -20.56
CA GLN A 109 -26.00 8.54 -19.75
C GLN A 109 -26.59 9.35 -18.59
N ILE A 110 -27.86 9.76 -18.65
CA ILE A 110 -28.47 10.55 -17.55
C ILE A 110 -28.60 9.73 -16.27
N PHE A 111 -28.65 8.40 -16.40
CA PHE A 111 -28.73 7.44 -15.30
C PHE A 111 -27.35 6.97 -14.83
N ILE A 112 -26.25 7.46 -15.40
CA ILE A 112 -24.88 7.06 -15.07
C ILE A 112 -24.22 8.14 -14.21
N ALA A 113 -23.40 7.74 -13.24
CA ALA A 113 -22.57 8.65 -12.45
C ALA A 113 -21.60 9.43 -13.37
N ASN A 114 -21.37 10.71 -13.06
CA ASN A 114 -20.63 11.60 -13.97
C ASN A 114 -19.22 11.06 -14.30
N ASP A 115 -18.52 10.51 -13.31
CA ASP A 115 -17.17 9.96 -13.46
C ASP A 115 -17.13 8.72 -14.38
N ASP A 116 -18.25 8.00 -14.50
CA ASP A 116 -18.33 6.74 -15.25
C ASP A 116 -18.90 6.92 -16.67
N ILE A 117 -19.34 8.13 -17.04
CA ILE A 117 -19.89 8.42 -18.38
C ILE A 117 -18.87 8.10 -19.48
N VAL A 118 -17.60 8.46 -19.25
CA VAL A 118 -16.51 8.21 -20.21
C VAL A 118 -16.30 6.71 -20.43
N VAL A 119 -16.35 5.92 -19.34
CA VAL A 119 -16.23 4.46 -19.39
C VAL A 119 -17.36 3.86 -20.23
N PHE A 120 -18.61 4.29 -20.00
CA PHE A 120 -19.75 3.85 -20.79
C PHE A 120 -19.59 4.16 -22.28
N TYR A 121 -19.18 5.38 -22.64
CA TYR A 121 -18.97 5.76 -24.04
C TYR A 121 -17.88 4.92 -24.71
N MET A 122 -16.78 4.63 -23.99
CA MET A 122 -15.72 3.75 -24.49
C MET A 122 -16.25 2.33 -24.76
N LEU A 123 -16.98 1.73 -23.81
CA LEU A 123 -17.56 0.39 -23.96
C LEU A 123 -18.54 0.33 -25.13
N ARG A 124 -19.41 1.34 -25.24
CA ARG A 124 -20.39 1.47 -26.33
C ARG A 124 -19.69 1.59 -27.69
N SER A 125 -18.69 2.47 -27.80
CA SER A 125 -17.95 2.67 -29.05
C SER A 125 -17.24 1.38 -29.49
N LYS A 126 -16.58 0.69 -28.55
CA LYS A 126 -15.92 -0.59 -28.84
C LYS A 126 -16.93 -1.62 -29.31
N ALA A 127 -18.04 -1.80 -28.60
CA ALA A 127 -19.10 -2.75 -28.98
C ALA A 127 -19.64 -2.50 -30.40
N ILE A 128 -19.81 -1.22 -30.80
CA ILE A 128 -20.22 -0.85 -32.15
C ILE A 128 -19.16 -1.25 -33.20
N SER A 129 -17.88 -0.99 -32.91
CA SER A 129 -16.78 -1.21 -33.86
C SER A 129 -16.32 -2.67 -33.99
N SER A 130 -16.31 -3.43 -32.88
CA SER A 130 -15.71 -4.77 -32.83
C SER A 130 -16.73 -5.89 -33.00
N ASN A 131 -18.03 -5.59 -32.93
CA ASN A 131 -19.13 -6.56 -32.89
C ASN A 131 -18.96 -7.64 -31.80
N THR A 132 -18.20 -7.34 -30.74
CA THR A 132 -17.98 -8.21 -29.59
C THR A 132 -18.57 -7.57 -28.34
N THR A 133 -19.09 -8.39 -27.43
CA THR A 133 -19.61 -7.92 -26.14
C THR A 133 -18.51 -7.26 -25.32
N GLN A 134 -18.76 -6.02 -24.90
CA GLN A 134 -17.86 -5.27 -24.01
C GLN A 134 -18.43 -5.25 -22.61
N VAL A 135 -17.58 -5.54 -21.62
CA VAL A 135 -17.99 -5.62 -20.21
C VAL A 135 -17.29 -4.51 -19.43
N GLY A 136 -18.00 -3.89 -18.50
CA GLY A 136 -17.39 -2.96 -17.55
C GLY A 136 -18.24 -2.72 -16.31
N GLU A 137 -17.63 -2.12 -15.30
CA GLU A 137 -18.26 -1.78 -14.03
C GLU A 137 -18.45 -0.25 -13.99
N ILE A 138 -19.67 0.21 -13.70
CA ILE A 138 -20.03 1.63 -13.59
C ILE A 138 -21.05 1.83 -12.46
N LYS A 139 -21.31 3.07 -12.08
CA LYS A 139 -22.35 3.41 -11.10
C LYS A 139 -23.54 4.04 -11.78
N PHE A 140 -24.73 3.54 -11.46
CA PHE A 140 -26.00 4.15 -11.82
C PHE A 140 -26.48 5.12 -10.74
N LYS A 141 -27.13 6.20 -11.16
CA LYS A 141 -27.83 7.14 -10.30
C LYS A 141 -29.20 6.57 -9.96
N LYS A 142 -29.44 6.33 -8.68
CA LYS A 142 -30.75 5.97 -8.11
C LYS A 142 -31.24 7.12 -7.22
N LYS A 143 -32.54 7.14 -6.90
CA LYS A 143 -33.16 8.13 -6.01
C LYS A 143 -32.40 8.30 -4.68
N ASP A 144 -31.91 7.19 -4.12
CA ASP A 144 -31.28 7.15 -2.78
C ASP A 144 -29.74 7.04 -2.82
N GLY A 145 -29.10 7.32 -3.97
CA GLY A 145 -27.65 7.32 -4.08
C GLY A 145 -27.11 6.67 -5.36
N LEU A 146 -25.88 6.15 -5.29
CA LEU A 146 -25.23 5.47 -6.40
C LEU A 146 -25.33 3.95 -6.25
N LEU A 147 -25.70 3.27 -7.32
CA LEU A 147 -25.79 1.82 -7.40
C LEU A 147 -24.66 1.27 -8.28
N PRO A 148 -23.72 0.47 -7.75
CA PRO A 148 -22.71 -0.17 -8.58
C PRO A 148 -23.34 -1.28 -9.44
N VAL A 149 -23.12 -1.20 -10.75
CA VAL A 149 -23.61 -2.17 -11.72
C VAL A 149 -22.50 -2.65 -12.65
N GLN A 150 -22.54 -3.93 -13.01
CA GLN A 150 -21.78 -4.43 -14.15
C GLN A 150 -22.66 -4.31 -15.40
N ILE A 151 -22.11 -3.75 -16.46
CA ILE A 151 -22.79 -3.62 -17.74
C ILE A 151 -22.11 -4.43 -18.83
N ASN A 152 -22.91 -5.05 -19.70
CA ASN A 152 -22.45 -5.65 -20.94
C ASN A 152 -23.09 -4.91 -22.10
N CYS A 153 -22.26 -4.34 -22.99
CA CYS A 153 -22.70 -3.66 -24.20
C CYS A 153 -22.47 -4.58 -25.40
N MET A 154 -23.52 -4.87 -26.15
CA MET A 154 -23.42 -5.64 -27.40
C MET A 154 -24.22 -4.98 -28.51
N ARG A 155 -23.68 -5.02 -29.73
CA ARG A 155 -24.42 -4.60 -30.92
C ARG A 155 -25.40 -5.71 -31.32
N ILE A 156 -26.61 -5.32 -31.69
CA ILE A 156 -27.61 -6.19 -32.30
C ILE A 156 -27.90 -5.64 -33.69
N ASP A 157 -27.70 -6.48 -34.70
CA ASP A 157 -28.02 -6.16 -36.08
C ASP A 157 -29.37 -6.84 -36.43
N ASP A 158 -30.41 -6.05 -36.70
CA ASP A 158 -31.70 -6.57 -37.17
C ASP A 158 -31.68 -6.73 -38.70
N SER A 159 -31.75 -7.97 -39.17
CA SER A 159 -31.59 -8.31 -40.59
C SER A 159 -32.77 -7.93 -41.47
N LYS A 160 -33.95 -7.61 -40.91
CA LYS A 160 -35.15 -7.27 -41.69
C LYS A 160 -35.29 -5.77 -41.97
N ASP A 161 -34.97 -4.91 -40.99
CA ASP A 161 -35.15 -3.45 -41.10
C ASP A 161 -33.83 -2.66 -41.22
N ASN A 162 -32.67 -3.34 -41.30
CA ASN A 162 -31.34 -2.73 -41.32
C ASN A 162 -31.08 -1.81 -40.09
N LEU A 163 -31.86 -2.01 -39.02
CA LEU A 163 -31.79 -1.24 -37.78
C LEU A 163 -30.69 -1.82 -36.89
N LYS A 164 -29.66 -1.00 -36.65
CA LYS A 164 -28.61 -1.32 -35.69
C LYS A 164 -29.02 -0.82 -34.31
N LYS A 165 -29.01 -1.72 -33.34
CA LYS A 165 -29.34 -1.43 -31.94
C LYS A 165 -28.18 -1.83 -31.04
N ILE A 166 -28.19 -1.32 -29.82
CA ILE A 166 -27.23 -1.70 -28.79
C ILE A 166 -28.02 -2.25 -27.62
N MET A 167 -27.73 -3.48 -27.21
CA MET A 167 -28.27 -4.03 -25.98
C MET A 167 -27.27 -3.82 -24.86
N VAL A 168 -27.74 -3.24 -23.76
CA VAL A 168 -26.97 -3.06 -22.53
C VAL A 168 -27.64 -3.88 -21.44
N THR A 169 -27.00 -4.98 -21.03
CA THR A 169 -27.45 -5.72 -19.84
C THR A 169 -26.81 -5.12 -18.61
N VAL A 170 -27.55 -5.06 -17.50
CA VAL A 170 -27.15 -4.42 -16.26
C VAL A 170 -27.41 -5.38 -15.11
N PHE A 171 -26.35 -5.70 -14.37
CA PHE A 171 -26.41 -6.56 -13.20
C PHE A 171 -26.00 -5.76 -11.96
N ASP A 172 -26.88 -5.73 -10.97
CA ASP A 172 -26.52 -5.23 -9.64
C ASP A 172 -25.48 -6.17 -9.04
N PHE A 173 -24.26 -5.67 -8.88
CA PHE A 173 -23.15 -6.45 -8.33
C PHE A 173 -22.75 -5.96 -6.94
N THR A 174 -23.63 -5.24 -6.23
CA THR A 174 -23.34 -4.70 -4.90
C THR A 174 -22.87 -5.79 -3.94
N GLU A 175 -23.59 -6.91 -3.85
CA GLU A 175 -23.21 -8.03 -2.97
C GLU A 175 -21.88 -8.69 -3.41
N VAL A 176 -21.64 -8.78 -4.71
CA VAL A 176 -20.37 -9.29 -5.26
C VAL A 176 -19.21 -8.34 -4.93
N MET A 177 -19.42 -7.03 -5.04
CA MET A 177 -18.44 -6.01 -4.68
C MET A 177 -18.12 -6.08 -3.19
N LYS A 178 -19.14 -6.16 -2.32
CA LYS A 178 -18.96 -6.33 -0.87
C LYS A 178 -18.15 -7.59 -0.55
N ALA A 179 -18.50 -8.72 -1.17
CA ALA A 179 -17.76 -9.98 -1.00
C ALA A 179 -16.31 -9.86 -1.50
N ARG A 180 -16.08 -9.22 -2.66
CA ARG A 180 -14.73 -9.00 -3.23
C ARG A 180 -13.87 -8.14 -2.31
N VAL A 181 -14.43 -7.05 -1.78
CA VAL A 181 -13.74 -6.19 -0.80
C VAL A 181 -13.43 -6.97 0.47
N ALA A 182 -14.39 -7.71 1.02
CA ALA A 182 -14.17 -8.52 2.22
C ALA A 182 -13.08 -9.59 2.04
N ILE A 183 -13.09 -10.30 0.91
CA ILE A 183 -12.06 -11.28 0.55
C ILE A 183 -10.69 -10.59 0.41
N SER A 184 -10.63 -9.46 -0.30
CA SER A 184 -9.39 -8.70 -0.48
C SER A 184 -8.82 -8.21 0.85
N SER A 185 -9.67 -7.69 1.75
CA SER A 185 -9.26 -7.26 3.09
C SER A 185 -8.74 -8.43 3.91
N ARG A 186 -9.39 -9.59 3.85
CA ARG A 186 -8.94 -10.81 4.54
C ARG A 186 -7.61 -11.33 3.99
N TYR A 187 -7.43 -11.31 2.67
CA TYR A 187 -6.18 -11.71 2.04
C TYR A 187 -5.00 -10.82 2.46
N GLU A 188 -5.18 -9.49 2.45
CA GLU A 188 -4.13 -8.58 2.91
C GLU A 188 -3.86 -8.75 4.41
N PHE A 189 -4.88 -9.01 5.24
CA PHE A 189 -4.70 -9.40 6.64
C PHE A 189 -3.81 -10.63 6.80
N GLU A 190 -4.13 -11.74 6.11
CA GLU A 190 -3.37 -13.00 6.20
C GLU A 190 -1.93 -12.81 5.72
N LYS A 191 -1.74 -12.02 4.65
CA LYS A 191 -0.43 -11.68 4.09
C LYS A 191 0.42 -10.83 5.02
N ILE A 192 -0.17 -9.85 5.72
CA ILE A 192 0.52 -9.07 6.75
C ILE A 192 1.01 -10.05 7.81
N ILE A 193 0.12 -10.82 8.45
CA ILE A 193 0.49 -11.76 9.52
C ILE A 193 1.58 -12.75 9.07
N ALA A 194 1.42 -13.38 7.91
CA ALA A 194 2.42 -14.33 7.40
C ALA A 194 3.78 -13.67 7.14
N THR A 195 3.79 -12.43 6.66
CA THR A 195 5.03 -11.67 6.43
C THR A 195 5.67 -11.27 7.75
N LEU A 196 4.88 -10.84 8.74
CA LEU A 196 5.34 -10.53 10.09
C LEU A 196 6.01 -11.74 10.72
N SER A 197 5.32 -12.88 10.78
CA SER A 197 5.84 -14.10 11.39
C SER A 197 7.13 -14.56 10.72
N ARG A 198 7.20 -14.55 9.37
CA ARG A 198 8.43 -14.94 8.67
C ARG A 198 9.60 -14.02 8.97
N LYS A 199 9.39 -12.69 8.87
CA LYS A 199 10.47 -11.72 9.10
C LYS A 199 10.94 -11.76 10.55
N LEU A 200 10.02 -11.82 11.52
CA LEU A 200 10.40 -11.81 12.94
C LEU A 200 11.02 -13.13 13.42
N ILE A 201 10.73 -14.27 12.79
CA ILE A 201 11.41 -15.54 13.11
C ILE A 201 12.78 -15.62 12.44
N ALA A 202 12.89 -15.20 11.17
CA ALA A 202 14.11 -15.36 10.38
C ALA A 202 15.12 -14.22 10.54
N SER A 203 14.71 -13.07 11.09
CA SER A 203 15.61 -11.92 11.24
C SER A 203 16.62 -12.14 12.36
N PRO A 204 17.91 -11.80 12.12
CA PRO A 204 18.87 -11.64 13.18
C PRO A 204 18.40 -10.63 14.21
N PHE A 205 18.75 -10.88 15.46
CA PHE A 205 18.49 -10.04 16.64
C PHE A 205 18.66 -8.53 16.38
N GLU A 206 19.77 -8.17 15.73
CA GLU A 206 20.20 -6.78 15.51
C GLU A 206 19.23 -5.94 14.67
N ASN A 207 18.38 -6.59 13.87
CA ASN A 207 17.45 -5.92 12.94
C ASN A 207 15.99 -6.00 13.37
N ILE A 208 15.70 -6.47 14.60
CA ILE A 208 14.32 -6.74 15.01
C ILE A 208 13.48 -5.47 15.11
N ASP A 209 14.06 -4.37 15.60
CA ASP A 209 13.36 -3.09 15.78
C ASP A 209 12.96 -2.48 14.42
N GLU A 210 13.81 -2.61 13.39
CA GLU A 210 13.50 -2.17 12.02
C GLU A 210 12.32 -2.96 11.45
N VAL A 211 12.32 -4.28 11.67
CA VAL A 211 11.22 -5.15 11.23
C VAL A 211 9.93 -4.77 11.95
N ILE A 212 9.96 -4.52 13.27
CA ILE A 212 8.79 -4.09 14.04
C ILE A 212 8.28 -2.74 13.51
N ASN A 213 9.14 -1.75 13.32
CA ASN A 213 8.72 -0.42 12.86
C ASN A 213 8.09 -0.46 11.44
N ALA A 214 8.71 -1.17 10.50
CA ALA A 214 8.14 -1.37 9.16
C ALA A 214 6.78 -2.12 9.21
N SER A 215 6.63 -3.00 10.20
CA SER A 215 5.41 -3.77 10.42
C SER A 215 4.28 -2.93 11.01
N LEU A 216 4.58 -2.08 11.99
CA LEU A 216 3.64 -1.12 12.56
C LEU A 216 3.13 -0.16 11.47
N GLN A 217 3.98 0.27 10.54
CA GLN A 217 3.56 1.05 9.37
C GLN A 217 2.53 0.31 8.51
N ASN A 218 2.79 -0.96 8.16
CA ASN A 218 1.87 -1.74 7.34
C ASN A 218 0.52 -1.93 8.03
N ILE A 219 0.53 -2.22 9.34
CA ILE A 219 -0.69 -2.31 10.15
C ILE A 219 -1.41 -0.97 10.16
N GLY A 220 -0.68 0.14 10.34
CA GLY A 220 -1.22 1.48 10.37
C GLY A 220 -1.95 1.88 9.08
N ILE A 221 -1.29 1.66 7.94
CA ILE A 221 -1.82 1.93 6.59
C ILE A 221 -3.04 1.04 6.32
N PHE A 222 -2.93 -0.28 6.53
CA PHE A 222 -4.03 -1.22 6.29
C PHE A 222 -5.24 -0.91 7.18
N SER A 223 -4.97 -0.64 8.45
CA SER A 223 -6.00 -0.31 9.43
C SER A 223 -6.61 1.05 9.14
N GLY A 224 -5.94 1.97 8.44
CA GLY A 224 -6.36 3.35 8.28
C GLY A 224 -6.47 4.06 9.62
N VAL A 225 -5.45 3.89 10.47
CA VAL A 225 -5.29 4.58 11.76
C VAL A 225 -4.17 5.59 11.65
N ASP A 226 -4.14 6.56 12.56
CA ASP A 226 -3.20 7.67 12.51
C ASP A 226 -1.91 7.36 13.28
N ARG A 227 -1.97 6.41 14.22
CA ARG A 227 -0.83 5.93 14.97
C ARG A 227 -0.98 4.47 15.38
N VAL A 228 0.13 3.74 15.39
CA VAL A 228 0.26 2.41 16.00
C VAL A 228 1.47 2.41 16.90
N TYR A 229 1.34 1.90 18.12
CA TYR A 229 2.43 1.91 19.10
C TYR A 229 2.47 0.64 19.94
N ILE A 230 3.67 0.26 20.34
CA ILE A 230 3.94 -0.78 21.33
C ILE A 230 4.49 -0.10 22.57
N SER A 231 3.94 -0.44 23.72
CA SER A 231 4.42 0.04 25.01
C SER A 231 4.73 -1.11 25.95
N MET A 232 5.88 -1.08 26.60
CA MET A 232 6.36 -2.14 27.48
C MET A 232 6.33 -1.67 28.93
N PHE A 233 5.89 -2.56 29.83
CA PHE A 233 5.97 -2.30 31.26
C PHE A 233 7.40 -2.48 31.78
N SER A 234 7.76 -1.70 32.80
CA SER A 234 8.90 -2.01 33.66
C SER A 234 8.66 -3.31 34.44
N ASN A 235 9.71 -3.94 34.96
CA ASN A 235 9.61 -5.21 35.70
C ASN A 235 8.63 -5.15 36.90
N ASN A 236 8.50 -3.98 37.52
CA ASN A 236 7.58 -3.72 38.64
C ASN A 236 6.20 -3.19 38.21
N MET A 237 5.91 -3.08 36.91
CA MET A 237 4.67 -2.50 36.35
C MET A 237 4.33 -1.09 36.83
N GLU A 238 5.33 -0.29 37.23
CA GLU A 238 5.11 1.10 37.65
C GLU A 238 5.21 2.08 36.48
N ILE A 239 5.97 1.71 35.45
CA ILE A 239 6.26 2.55 34.29
C ILE A 239 5.84 1.81 33.03
N LEU A 240 5.16 2.53 32.14
CA LEU A 240 4.86 2.10 30.78
C LEU A 240 5.65 2.99 29.80
N THR A 241 6.46 2.37 28.94
CA THR A 241 7.32 3.06 27.97
C THR A 241 6.94 2.68 26.56
N ILE A 242 6.67 3.67 25.70
CA ILE A 242 6.50 3.46 24.25
C ILE A 242 7.87 3.08 23.70
N THR A 243 8.01 1.85 23.21
CA THR A 243 9.28 1.34 22.65
C THR A 243 9.32 1.44 21.13
N HIS A 244 8.16 1.33 20.49
CA HIS A 244 8.02 1.39 19.04
C HIS A 244 6.78 2.18 18.69
N GLU A 245 6.87 3.02 17.66
CA GLU A 245 5.79 3.89 17.23
C GLU A 245 5.86 4.13 15.73
N TRP A 246 4.72 3.97 15.06
CA TRP A 246 4.50 4.48 13.72
C TRP A 246 3.42 5.57 13.76
N CYS A 247 3.66 6.67 13.04
CA CYS A 247 2.72 7.76 12.87
C CYS A 247 2.43 7.98 11.38
N ALA A 248 1.16 8.27 11.06
CA ALA A 248 0.78 8.76 9.75
C ALA A 248 1.41 10.14 9.49
N LYS A 249 1.38 10.55 8.21
CA LYS A 249 1.86 11.87 7.80
C LYS A 249 1.14 12.96 8.62
N ASP A 250 1.91 13.94 9.09
CA ASP A 250 1.43 15.10 9.87
C ASP A 250 0.93 14.78 11.28
N ILE A 251 1.11 13.54 11.78
CA ILE A 251 0.83 13.16 13.16
C ILE A 251 2.10 13.29 14.00
N SER A 252 2.06 14.11 15.05
CA SER A 252 3.17 14.25 15.98
C SER A 252 3.39 12.94 16.78
N PRO A 253 4.63 12.43 16.89
CA PRO A 253 4.91 11.22 17.66
C PRO A 253 4.76 11.44 19.17
N LEU A 254 4.30 10.42 19.90
CA LEU A 254 4.22 10.41 21.37
C LEU A 254 5.55 10.03 22.01
N MET A 255 6.32 9.14 21.39
CA MET A 255 7.53 8.57 21.97
C MET A 255 8.53 9.64 22.51
N PRO A 256 8.79 10.77 21.83
CA PRO A 256 9.67 11.83 22.34
C PRO A 256 9.14 12.57 23.57
N HIS A 257 7.81 12.63 23.73
CA HIS A 257 7.13 13.44 24.75
C HIS A 257 6.65 12.61 25.95
N VAL A 258 6.52 11.29 25.78
CA VAL A 258 5.79 10.39 26.68
C VAL A 258 6.64 9.14 27.04
N ASN A 259 7.97 9.27 27.05
CA ASN A 259 8.89 8.12 27.10
C ASN A 259 8.80 7.26 28.39
N LYS A 260 8.20 7.79 29.48
CA LYS A 260 7.93 7.04 30.73
C LYS A 260 6.61 7.50 31.35
N ILE A 261 5.55 6.74 31.14
CA ILE A 261 4.24 6.97 31.74
C ILE A 261 4.20 6.26 33.09
N SER A 262 3.93 6.99 34.18
CA SER A 262 3.52 6.34 35.43
C SER A 262 2.19 5.65 35.22
N VAL A 263 2.13 4.35 35.52
CA VAL A 263 0.94 3.51 35.34
C VAL A 263 -0.26 4.03 36.16
N ASN A 264 -0.04 4.82 37.21
CA ASN A 264 -1.09 5.50 37.97
C ASN A 264 -1.90 6.51 37.12
N LYS A 265 -1.33 7.08 36.07
CA LYS A 265 -2.09 7.92 35.11
C LYS A 265 -2.90 7.07 34.12
N PHE A 266 -2.56 5.79 33.99
CA PHE A 266 -3.21 4.82 33.11
C PHE A 266 -4.20 3.90 33.88
N PHE A 267 -4.44 4.18 35.17
CA PHE A 267 -5.08 3.26 36.12
C PHE A 267 -6.49 2.78 35.75
N PRO A 268 -7.42 3.61 35.21
CA PRO A 268 -8.77 3.16 34.85
C PRO A 268 -8.77 2.03 33.81
N PHE A 269 -7.75 1.98 32.96
CA PHE A 269 -7.58 0.95 31.95
C PHE A 269 -6.79 -0.24 32.45
N LEU A 270 -5.93 -0.03 33.45
CA LEU A 270 -5.04 -1.06 33.97
C LEU A 270 -5.82 -2.26 34.50
N GLU A 271 -6.96 -2.07 35.16
CA GLU A 271 -7.79 -3.18 35.62
C GLU A 271 -8.32 -4.03 34.47
N LYS A 272 -8.80 -3.39 33.39
CA LYS A 272 -9.26 -4.08 32.17
C LYS A 272 -8.10 -4.83 31.50
N ILE A 273 -6.93 -4.20 31.39
CA ILE A 273 -5.71 -4.81 30.87
C ILE A 273 -5.29 -6.03 31.72
N LYS A 274 -5.35 -5.93 33.06
CA LYS A 274 -5.04 -7.03 33.99
C LYS A 274 -6.00 -8.22 33.85
N ARG A 275 -7.25 -7.96 33.43
CA ARG A 275 -8.24 -9.00 33.08
C ARG A 275 -8.10 -9.54 31.66
N LEU A 276 -7.03 -9.16 30.96
CA LEU A 276 -6.74 -9.50 29.57
C LEU A 276 -7.79 -8.96 28.57
N GLU A 277 -8.50 -7.90 28.94
CA GLU A 277 -9.52 -7.29 28.11
C GLU A 277 -8.93 -6.31 27.10
N THR A 278 -9.49 -6.28 25.90
CA THR A 278 -9.20 -5.25 24.91
C THR A 278 -10.07 -4.03 25.19
N ILE A 279 -9.42 -2.88 25.34
CA ILE A 279 -10.11 -1.60 25.49
C ILE A 279 -10.33 -1.04 24.10
N GLN A 280 -11.58 -0.79 23.75
CA GLN A 280 -11.96 -0.17 22.48
C GLN A 280 -12.84 1.05 22.75
N ILE A 281 -12.44 2.19 22.20
CA ILE A 281 -13.18 3.45 22.29
C ILE A 281 -13.42 3.94 20.86
N PRO A 282 -14.59 3.62 20.26
CA PRO A 282 -14.94 4.07 18.91
C PRO A 282 -15.19 5.58 18.80
N ASN A 283 -15.53 6.21 19.92
CA ASN A 283 -15.75 7.65 20.02
C ASN A 283 -15.37 8.13 21.42
N ILE A 284 -14.29 8.90 21.52
CA ILE A 284 -13.82 9.42 22.80
C ILE A 284 -14.88 10.25 23.51
N LEU A 285 -15.77 10.93 22.77
CA LEU A 285 -16.80 11.78 23.37
C LEU A 285 -17.79 10.98 24.23
N ASN A 286 -17.98 9.70 23.95
CA ASN A 286 -18.89 8.83 24.71
C ASN A 286 -18.25 8.29 26.00
N MET A 287 -16.98 8.58 26.23
CA MET A 287 -16.24 8.08 27.38
C MET A 287 -16.60 8.87 28.67
N PRO A 288 -16.67 8.21 29.84
CA PRO A 288 -16.85 8.88 31.12
C PRO A 288 -15.81 9.98 31.37
N LEU A 289 -16.23 11.09 32.00
CA LEU A 289 -15.38 12.25 32.21
C LEU A 289 -14.14 11.92 33.06
N GLU A 290 -14.30 11.08 34.08
CA GLU A 290 -13.21 10.61 34.95
C GLU A 290 -12.15 9.83 34.16
N GLU A 291 -12.56 8.96 33.24
CA GLU A 291 -11.63 8.21 32.40
C GLU A 291 -10.94 9.12 31.36
N LYS A 292 -11.64 10.14 30.84
CA LYS A 292 -11.06 11.17 29.96
C LYS A 292 -9.98 11.97 30.69
N LEU A 293 -10.23 12.45 31.91
CA LEU A 293 -9.26 13.28 32.65
C LEU A 293 -7.91 12.57 32.86
N ASN A 294 -7.92 11.24 32.97
CA ASN A 294 -6.72 10.42 33.12
C ASN A 294 -5.95 10.17 31.82
N LEU A 295 -6.57 10.39 30.64
CA LEU A 295 -5.93 10.26 29.33
C LEU A 295 -5.05 11.46 28.93
N GLY A 296 -4.84 12.46 29.81
CA GLY A 296 -4.20 13.75 29.49
C GLY A 296 -2.81 13.67 28.86
N ILE A 297 -2.22 12.47 28.81
CA ILE A 297 -0.94 12.12 28.19
C ILE A 297 -1.02 11.98 26.65
N PHE A 298 -2.21 11.73 26.10
CA PHE A 298 -2.42 11.47 24.66
C PHE A 298 -2.71 12.74 23.83
N HIS A 299 -2.69 13.94 24.42
CA HIS A 299 -3.30 15.14 23.83
C HIS A 299 -4.73 14.85 23.36
N ILE A 300 -5.62 14.56 24.32
CA ILE A 300 -7.01 14.12 24.09
C ILE A 300 -7.75 15.00 23.09
N ASP A 301 -7.43 16.30 23.05
CA ASP A 301 -8.13 17.29 22.24
C ASP A 301 -8.21 16.91 20.75
N ASP A 302 -7.21 16.17 20.24
CA ASP A 302 -7.21 15.70 18.84
C ASP A 302 -7.65 14.24 18.66
N LEU A 303 -7.75 13.47 19.75
CA LEU A 303 -7.99 12.04 19.69
C LEU A 303 -9.49 11.75 19.49
N LYS A 304 -9.87 11.03 18.43
CA LYS A 304 -11.28 10.69 18.16
C LYS A 304 -11.65 9.29 18.59
N SER A 305 -10.75 8.32 18.43
CA SER A 305 -10.98 6.92 18.78
C SER A 305 -9.66 6.18 18.99
N PHE A 306 -9.66 5.13 19.81
CA PHE A 306 -8.49 4.28 20.02
C PHE A 306 -8.87 2.85 20.41
N VAL A 307 -7.93 1.93 20.25
CA VAL A 307 -8.00 0.55 20.76
C VAL A 307 -6.66 0.19 21.38
N ILE A 308 -6.69 -0.51 22.51
CA ILE A 308 -5.50 -0.99 23.22
C ILE A 308 -5.76 -2.43 23.64
N THR A 309 -4.80 -3.31 23.39
CA THR A 309 -4.85 -4.71 23.82
C THR A 309 -3.59 -5.10 24.59
N PRO A 310 -3.71 -5.92 25.64
CA PRO A 310 -2.57 -6.42 26.40
C PRO A 310 -1.64 -7.25 25.52
N LEU A 311 -0.35 -7.16 25.81
CA LEU A 311 0.71 -8.03 25.29
C LEU A 311 1.11 -9.02 26.35
N ILE A 312 1.12 -10.30 26.01
CA ILE A 312 1.33 -11.40 26.95
C ILE A 312 2.59 -12.17 26.54
N TYR A 313 3.47 -12.44 27.50
CA TYR A 313 4.61 -13.32 27.32
C TYR A 313 4.79 -14.20 28.54
N SER A 314 4.96 -15.51 28.33
CA SER A 314 5.11 -16.49 29.43
C SER A 314 4.05 -16.33 30.54
N LYS A 315 2.79 -16.11 30.13
CA LYS A 315 1.60 -15.87 30.99
C LYS A 315 1.60 -14.55 31.78
N ASN A 316 2.58 -13.68 31.59
CA ASN A 316 2.64 -12.36 32.22
C ASN A 316 2.27 -11.26 31.23
N ILE A 317 1.62 -10.21 31.71
CA ILE A 317 1.40 -9.00 30.91
C ILE A 317 2.72 -8.22 30.89
N VAL A 318 3.26 -8.03 29.70
CA VAL A 318 4.56 -7.40 29.50
C VAL A 318 4.46 -6.03 28.83
N GLY A 319 3.30 -5.70 28.30
CA GLY A 319 3.06 -4.43 27.64
C GLY A 319 1.64 -4.31 27.12
N VAL A 320 1.44 -3.33 26.25
CA VAL A 320 0.24 -3.13 25.46
C VAL A 320 0.62 -2.74 24.04
N ILE A 321 -0.22 -3.12 23.08
CA ILE A 321 -0.19 -2.56 21.73
C ILE A 321 -1.46 -1.74 21.53
N GLY A 322 -1.33 -0.57 20.93
CA GLY A 322 -2.42 0.35 20.73
C GLY A 322 -2.43 0.98 19.35
N CYS A 323 -3.63 1.33 18.90
CA CYS A 323 -3.85 2.15 17.73
C CYS A 323 -4.73 3.33 18.11
N ASP A 324 -4.44 4.50 17.54
CA ASP A 324 -5.28 5.68 17.72
C ASP A 324 -5.60 6.36 16.40
N SER A 325 -6.74 7.05 16.36
CA SER A 325 -7.16 7.86 15.23
C SER A 325 -7.65 9.23 15.67
N LYS A 326 -7.05 10.23 15.04
CA LYS A 326 -7.31 11.67 15.15
C LYS A 326 -8.09 12.21 13.95
N ALA A 327 -7.87 11.67 12.76
CA ALA A 327 -8.52 12.14 11.54
C ALA A 327 -10.03 11.85 11.55
N ALA A 328 -10.42 10.63 11.93
CA ALA A 328 -11.82 10.19 11.95
C ALA A 328 -12.14 9.30 13.17
N ARG A 329 -13.43 9.19 13.49
CA ARG A 329 -13.90 8.16 14.44
C ARG A 329 -13.84 6.81 13.74
N LYS A 330 -13.44 5.78 14.47
CA LYS A 330 -13.31 4.44 13.93
C LYS A 330 -14.20 3.46 14.66
N ASN A 331 -14.90 2.62 13.91
CA ASN A 331 -15.52 1.43 14.47
C ASN A 331 -14.52 0.28 14.39
N TRP A 332 -14.16 -0.30 15.54
CA TRP A 332 -13.16 -1.36 15.63
C TRP A 332 -13.81 -2.71 15.33
N SER A 333 -13.66 -3.20 14.10
CA SER A 333 -14.17 -4.52 13.73
C SER A 333 -13.42 -5.63 14.46
N GLN A 334 -14.06 -6.79 14.62
CA GLN A 334 -13.42 -7.93 15.28
C GLN A 334 -12.16 -8.39 14.53
N ASP A 335 -12.16 -8.32 13.20
CA ASP A 335 -10.99 -8.67 12.38
C ASP A 335 -9.81 -7.73 12.63
N LEU A 336 -10.08 -6.44 12.80
CA LEU A 336 -9.05 -5.44 13.10
C LEU A 336 -8.46 -5.65 14.50
N ILE A 337 -9.33 -5.94 15.48
CA ILE A 337 -8.88 -6.26 16.84
C ILE A 337 -8.02 -7.53 16.83
N ASN A 338 -8.44 -8.55 16.09
CA ASN A 338 -7.67 -9.79 15.95
C ASN A 338 -6.31 -9.55 15.26
N LEU A 339 -6.25 -8.67 14.26
CA LEU A 339 -4.99 -8.29 13.60
C LEU A 339 -4.01 -7.71 14.61
N ILE A 340 -4.48 -6.75 15.40
CA ILE A 340 -3.67 -6.05 16.40
C ILE A 340 -3.20 -7.04 17.48
N LYS A 341 -4.08 -7.93 17.95
CA LYS A 341 -3.73 -8.97 18.93
C LYS A 341 -2.66 -9.91 18.42
N ILE A 342 -2.89 -10.55 17.28
CA ILE A 342 -1.96 -11.54 16.71
C ILE A 342 -0.62 -10.87 16.38
N SER A 343 -0.66 -9.68 15.81
CA SER A 343 0.56 -8.91 15.52
C SER A 343 1.29 -8.55 16.81
N GLY A 344 0.55 -8.14 17.85
CA GLY A 344 1.06 -7.89 19.19
C GLY A 344 1.78 -9.11 19.77
N ASP A 345 1.19 -10.30 19.67
CA ASP A 345 1.80 -11.55 20.15
C ASP A 345 3.11 -11.84 19.41
N ILE A 346 3.13 -11.71 18.08
CA ILE A 346 4.32 -11.93 17.25
C ILE A 346 5.42 -10.92 17.62
N PHE A 347 5.09 -9.63 17.74
CA PHE A 347 6.04 -8.60 18.16
C PHE A 347 6.58 -8.88 19.56
N THR A 348 5.71 -9.27 20.49
CA THR A 348 6.08 -9.57 21.87
C THR A 348 7.06 -10.73 21.94
N SER A 349 6.79 -11.83 21.23
CA SER A 349 7.73 -12.95 21.15
C SER A 349 9.07 -12.53 20.54
N GLY A 350 9.05 -11.66 19.53
CA GLY A 350 10.27 -11.08 18.96
C GLY A 350 11.07 -10.28 19.99
N ILE A 351 10.43 -9.28 20.60
CA ILE A 351 11.04 -8.37 21.58
C ILE A 351 11.58 -9.14 22.79
N MET A 352 10.85 -10.15 23.28
CA MET A 352 11.27 -10.90 24.46
C MET A 352 12.43 -11.83 24.20
N ARG A 353 12.43 -12.52 23.05
CA ARG A 353 13.61 -13.28 22.60
C ARG A 353 14.83 -12.37 22.48
N ASN A 354 14.64 -11.14 21.98
CA ASN A 354 15.69 -10.12 21.93
C ASN A 354 16.17 -9.68 23.33
N LYS A 355 15.31 -9.69 24.33
CA LYS A 355 15.73 -9.39 25.71
C LYS A 355 16.43 -10.56 26.37
N GLU A 356 15.95 -11.78 26.15
CA GLU A 356 16.51 -13.01 26.73
C GLU A 356 17.88 -13.31 26.16
N GLN A 357 18.08 -13.27 24.84
CA GLN A 357 19.40 -13.48 24.25
C GLN A 357 20.39 -12.38 24.62
N GLY A 358 19.92 -11.13 24.76
CA GLY A 358 20.76 -10.04 25.27
C GLY A 358 21.17 -10.25 26.72
N LYS A 359 20.27 -10.81 27.56
CA LYS A 359 20.58 -11.19 28.93
C LYS A 359 21.51 -12.39 29.00
N GLU A 360 21.27 -13.46 28.24
CA GLU A 360 22.18 -14.61 28.17
C GLU A 360 23.57 -14.18 27.74
N HIS A 361 23.69 -13.27 26.77
CA HIS A 361 24.99 -12.74 26.38
C HIS A 361 25.65 -11.91 27.49
N ILE A 362 24.86 -11.13 28.24
CA ILE A 362 25.36 -10.38 29.42
C ILE A 362 25.73 -11.34 30.56
N GLU A 363 24.92 -12.36 30.84
CA GLU A 363 25.12 -13.36 31.89
C GLU A 363 26.28 -14.29 31.54
N GLU A 364 26.49 -14.65 30.26
CA GLU A 364 27.66 -15.39 29.78
C GLU A 364 28.93 -14.53 29.91
N ILE A 365 28.83 -13.23 29.60
CA ILE A 365 29.91 -12.27 29.89
C ILE A 365 30.14 -12.14 31.40
N GLU A 366 29.09 -12.07 32.23
CA GLU A 366 29.16 -11.98 33.69
C GLU A 366 29.66 -13.28 34.33
N GLU A 367 29.34 -14.45 33.80
CA GLU A 367 29.79 -15.76 34.30
C GLU A 367 31.27 -15.99 33.95
N ILE A 368 31.70 -15.54 32.76
CA ILE A 368 33.13 -15.41 32.41
C ILE A 368 33.83 -14.43 33.39
N LEU A 369 33.16 -13.36 33.81
CA LEU A 369 33.69 -12.39 34.78
C LEU A 369 33.63 -12.89 36.24
N ILE A 370 32.75 -13.83 36.60
CA ILE A 370 32.63 -14.40 37.96
C ILE A 370 33.69 -15.48 38.21
N THR A 371 34.20 -16.14 37.16
CA THR A 371 35.35 -17.07 37.30
C THR A 371 36.68 -16.38 37.58
N ASP A 372 36.78 -15.07 37.36
CA ASP A 372 37.99 -14.28 37.58
C ASP A 372 37.68 -13.00 38.39
N PHE A 373 37.95 -13.07 39.70
CA PHE A 373 38.28 -11.98 40.66
C PHE A 373 37.33 -11.69 41.83
N GLU A 374 37.91 -11.92 43.03
CA GLU A 374 37.70 -11.17 44.26
C GLU A 374 37.92 -9.65 44.06
N GLU A 375 37.10 -8.86 44.75
CA GLU A 375 37.23 -7.42 45.06
C GLU A 375 38.14 -6.56 44.15
N VAL A 376 37.56 -5.80 43.22
CA VAL A 376 38.25 -4.61 42.67
C VAL A 376 37.30 -3.43 42.63
N GLY A 377 37.57 -2.48 43.52
CA GLY A 377 36.99 -1.14 43.51
C GLY A 377 37.26 -0.39 42.20
N ILE A 378 36.52 0.69 42.01
CA ILE A 378 36.60 1.62 40.87
C ILE A 378 38.05 1.79 40.38
N PRO A 379 38.45 1.29 39.19
CA PRO A 379 39.83 1.41 38.74
C PRO A 379 40.16 2.85 38.43
N GLU A 380 41.20 3.37 39.08
CA GLU A 380 41.91 4.59 38.70
C GLU A 380 42.26 4.57 37.20
N ASP A 381 42.40 5.75 36.58
CA ASP A 381 42.58 5.96 35.14
C ASP A 381 43.98 5.50 34.63
N ASN A 382 44.27 4.20 34.73
CA ASN A 382 45.57 3.55 34.51
C ASN A 382 45.70 2.91 33.11
N TRP A 383 45.47 3.69 32.04
CA TRP A 383 45.72 3.20 30.67
C TRP A 383 47.22 2.91 30.45
N LYS A 384 47.55 1.78 29.81
CA LYS A 384 48.92 1.45 29.41
C LYS A 384 49.03 1.32 27.90
N PHE A 385 50.15 1.79 27.35
CA PHE A 385 50.44 1.79 25.92
C PHE A 385 51.79 1.11 25.67
N GLU A 386 51.81 0.11 24.79
CA GLU A 386 53.01 -0.64 24.46
C GLU A 386 53.17 -0.77 22.94
N LYS A 387 54.42 -1.01 22.49
CA LYS A 387 54.73 -1.25 21.09
C LYS A 387 54.38 -2.68 20.73
N LYS A 388 53.57 -2.89 19.68
CA LYS A 388 53.36 -4.24 19.14
C LYS A 388 54.56 -4.63 18.27
N THR A 389 55.24 -5.72 18.62
CA THR A 389 56.47 -6.17 17.95
C THR A 389 56.29 -7.36 17.01
N ASN A 390 55.17 -8.11 17.10
CA ASN A 390 54.89 -9.28 16.26
C ASN A 390 53.44 -9.25 15.74
N ILE A 391 53.24 -8.68 14.56
CA ILE A 391 51.98 -8.79 13.82
C ILE A 391 52.31 -8.91 12.33
N ASP A 392 51.67 -9.85 11.65
CA ASP A 392 51.86 -10.12 10.23
C ASP A 392 51.14 -9.07 9.36
N ALA A 393 51.60 -8.89 8.13
CA ALA A 393 51.16 -7.78 7.26
C ALA A 393 49.66 -7.80 6.95
N GLU A 394 49.04 -8.98 6.90
CA GLU A 394 47.63 -9.18 6.58
C GLU A 394 46.74 -8.76 7.77
N SER A 395 47.14 -9.12 8.99
CA SER A 395 46.47 -8.70 10.23
C SER A 395 46.53 -7.19 10.49
N ILE A 396 47.56 -6.48 10.00
CA ILE A 396 47.69 -5.01 10.16
C ILE A 396 46.60 -4.24 9.42
N GLU A 397 46.09 -4.75 8.30
CA GLU A 397 45.11 -4.06 7.48
C GLU A 397 43.71 -4.05 8.11
N LEU A 398 43.42 -5.06 8.93
CA LEU A 398 42.15 -5.27 9.62
C LEU A 398 42.08 -4.54 10.98
N LEU A 399 43.17 -3.94 11.44
CA LEU A 399 43.20 -3.25 12.73
C LEU A 399 42.31 -1.99 12.75
N PRO A 400 41.62 -1.72 13.88
CA PRO A 400 40.96 -0.45 14.12
C PRO A 400 41.94 0.72 13.98
N LYS A 401 41.54 1.72 13.20
CA LYS A 401 42.38 2.90 12.89
C LYS A 401 42.05 4.05 13.82
N ALA A 402 43.04 4.52 14.56
CA ALA A 402 42.93 5.73 15.35
C ALA A 402 43.65 6.88 14.63
N PHE A 403 42.93 7.97 14.37
CA PHE A 403 43.46 9.05 13.55
C PHE A 403 44.09 10.15 14.40
N VAL A 404 45.36 10.44 14.13
CA VAL A 404 46.09 11.53 14.79
C VAL A 404 45.63 12.88 14.22
N LYS A 405 45.29 13.82 15.10
CA LYS A 405 44.89 15.20 14.78
C LYS A 405 46.12 16.11 14.60
N LYS A 406 45.91 17.33 14.08
CA LYS A 406 46.97 18.33 13.83
C LYS A 406 47.64 18.85 15.10
N ASP A 407 46.94 18.84 16.23
CA ASP A 407 47.44 19.19 17.56
C ASP A 407 48.20 18.03 18.23
N ASN A 408 48.58 17.01 17.45
CA ASN A 408 49.21 15.78 17.91
C ASN A 408 48.37 14.96 18.90
N THR A 409 47.05 15.16 18.96
CA THR A 409 46.17 14.33 19.80
C THR A 409 45.55 13.17 19.04
N VAL A 410 45.31 12.05 19.72
CA VAL A 410 44.52 10.92 19.23
C VAL A 410 43.53 10.50 20.31
N ILE A 411 42.30 10.19 19.89
CA ILE A 411 41.25 9.69 20.78
C ILE A 411 41.24 8.17 20.65
N ILE A 412 41.45 7.51 21.78
CA ILE A 412 41.37 6.06 21.92
C ILE A 412 40.05 5.74 22.58
N SER A 413 39.37 4.70 22.11
CA SER A 413 38.11 4.24 22.66
C SER A 413 38.18 2.75 22.88
N CYS A 414 37.88 2.30 24.10
CA CYS A 414 37.77 0.88 24.41
C CYS A 414 36.42 0.37 23.92
N SER A 415 36.39 -0.67 23.09
CA SER A 415 35.16 -1.30 22.61
C SER A 415 34.40 -2.06 23.71
N GLN A 416 35.08 -2.45 24.80
CA GLN A 416 34.48 -3.22 25.89
C GLN A 416 33.74 -2.34 26.91
N CYS A 417 34.37 -1.26 27.38
CA CYS A 417 33.78 -0.40 28.42
C CYS A 417 33.38 1.00 27.93
N MET A 418 33.57 1.28 26.63
CA MET A 418 33.27 2.57 25.99
C MET A 418 34.01 3.80 26.56
N ARG A 419 34.93 3.62 27.53
CA ARG A 419 35.79 4.71 28.01
C ARG A 419 36.67 5.24 26.88
N GLN A 420 36.80 6.55 26.85
CA GLN A 420 37.65 7.26 25.90
C GLN A 420 38.83 7.89 26.63
N LYS A 421 40.01 7.79 26.04
CA LYS A 421 41.21 8.49 26.48
C LYS A 421 41.73 9.35 25.34
N ILE A 422 42.00 10.62 25.64
CA ILE A 422 42.72 11.50 24.73
C ILE A 422 44.19 11.39 25.11
N ILE A 423 45.03 11.01 24.16
CA ILE A 423 46.49 11.02 24.32
C ILE A 423 47.13 11.89 23.24
N THR A 424 48.36 12.31 23.49
CA THR A 424 49.22 13.08 22.59
C THR A 424 50.28 12.15 22.00
N THR A 425 50.80 12.45 20.80
CA THR A 425 51.89 11.66 20.20
C THR A 425 53.16 11.68 21.05
N ASN A 426 53.31 12.66 21.96
CA ASN A 426 54.42 12.72 22.90
C ASN A 426 54.31 11.63 23.97
N GLU A 427 53.10 11.30 24.44
CA GLU A 427 52.84 10.28 25.47
C GLU A 427 53.12 8.85 24.97
N ILE A 428 53.18 8.65 23.66
CA ILE A 428 53.42 7.35 23.00
C ILE A 428 54.67 7.38 22.09
N ASN A 429 55.53 8.36 22.31
CA ASN A 429 56.72 8.56 21.49
C ASN A 429 57.66 7.34 21.60
N GLY A 430 58.07 6.78 20.45
CA GLY A 430 58.90 5.57 20.39
C GLY A 430 58.14 4.23 20.29
N LEU A 431 56.81 4.22 20.50
CA LEU A 431 56.00 2.99 20.44
C LEU A 431 55.60 2.55 19.02
N GLY A 432 55.89 3.37 18.00
CA GLY A 432 55.59 3.07 16.60
C GLY A 432 54.13 3.34 16.21
N ASN A 433 53.73 2.91 15.01
CA ASN A 433 52.40 3.19 14.45
C ASN A 433 51.34 2.14 14.82
N ILE A 434 51.71 1.07 15.51
CA ILE A 434 50.79 0.04 15.99
C ILE A 434 50.97 -0.04 17.49
N LEU A 435 49.90 0.31 18.21
CA LEU A 435 49.89 0.34 19.67
C LEU A 435 49.10 -0.85 20.19
N TYR A 436 49.67 -1.56 21.15
CA TYR A 436 48.93 -2.42 22.06
C TYR A 436 48.47 -1.57 23.24
N ILE A 437 47.18 -1.60 23.53
CA ILE A 437 46.56 -0.75 24.54
C ILE A 437 45.93 -1.64 25.59
N MET A 438 46.24 -1.40 26.86
CA MET A 438 45.49 -1.96 27.99
C MET A 438 44.58 -0.89 28.59
N CYS A 439 43.28 -1.09 28.48
CA CYS A 439 42.26 -0.24 29.11
C CYS A 439 42.21 -0.53 30.62
N PRO A 440 41.83 0.45 31.48
CA PRO A 440 41.57 0.20 32.90
C PRO A 440 40.49 -0.86 33.20
N CYS A 441 39.68 -1.28 32.22
CA CYS A 441 38.77 -2.42 32.36
C CYS A 441 39.44 -3.77 32.01
N ASN A 442 40.77 -3.83 32.01
CA ASN A 442 41.63 -4.95 31.60
C ASN A 442 41.50 -5.42 30.14
N TYR A 443 40.58 -4.85 29.36
CA TYR A 443 40.49 -5.15 27.93
C TYR A 443 41.69 -4.60 27.18
N SER A 444 42.36 -5.47 26.44
CA SER A 444 43.54 -5.13 25.68
C SER A 444 43.31 -5.28 24.18
N PHE A 445 43.73 -4.30 23.39
CA PHE A 445 43.46 -4.26 21.96
C PHE A 445 44.56 -3.54 21.19
N ASP A 446 44.72 -3.94 19.94
CA ASP A 446 45.67 -3.34 19.01
C ASP A 446 44.99 -2.25 18.18
N ILE A 447 45.65 -1.11 18.01
CA ILE A 447 45.22 -0.07 17.07
C ILE A 447 46.34 0.32 16.14
N LYS A 448 45.98 0.77 14.94
CA LYS A 448 46.90 1.40 14.01
C LYS A 448 46.71 2.92 14.04
N LEU A 449 47.76 3.64 14.38
CA LEU A 449 47.81 5.09 14.25
C LEU A 449 47.92 5.48 12.79
N GLU A 450 46.94 6.24 12.30
CA GLU A 450 47.01 6.85 10.98
C GLU A 450 47.12 8.36 11.10
N TYR A 451 48.27 8.87 10.66
CA TYR A 451 48.47 10.30 10.45
C TYR A 451 47.63 10.72 9.26
N ARG A 452 46.66 11.61 9.51
CA ARG A 452 45.77 12.11 8.47
C ARG A 452 46.59 12.79 7.39
N ARG A 453 46.65 12.18 6.19
CA ARG A 453 47.42 12.68 5.04
C ARG A 453 46.83 13.96 4.42
N SER A 454 45.69 14.45 4.88
CA SER A 454 45.01 15.62 4.31
C SER A 454 44.36 16.46 5.39
N TYR A 455 44.60 17.78 5.32
CA TYR A 455 43.94 18.75 6.17
C TYR A 455 42.42 18.71 5.96
N ARG A 456 41.66 18.72 7.06
CA ARG A 456 40.20 18.79 7.07
C ARG A 456 39.80 20.08 7.77
N LYS A 457 39.13 20.98 7.04
CA LYS A 457 38.63 22.26 7.56
C LYS A 457 37.26 22.01 8.16
N THR A 458 37.06 22.38 9.42
CA THR A 458 35.73 22.37 10.05
C THR A 458 34.92 23.51 9.46
N ILE A 459 33.73 23.20 8.99
CA ILE A 459 32.82 24.13 8.31
C ILE A 459 31.40 23.88 8.80
N ASN A 460 30.49 24.80 8.48
CA ASN A 460 29.07 24.62 8.72
C ASN A 460 28.34 25.13 7.49
N LEU A 461 28.17 24.24 6.51
CA LEU A 461 27.53 24.56 5.24
C LEU A 461 26.32 23.66 5.05
N ASP A 462 25.23 24.23 4.56
CA ASP A 462 24.08 23.43 4.14
C ASP A 462 24.41 22.70 2.83
N GLY A 463 23.92 21.46 2.75
CA GLY A 463 24.08 20.63 1.57
C GLY A 463 22.90 19.69 1.41
N VAL A 464 22.98 18.91 0.35
CA VAL A 464 22.03 17.86 0.07
C VAL A 464 22.76 16.59 -0.34
N PHE A 465 22.15 15.43 -0.09
CA PHE A 465 22.67 14.15 -0.55
C PHE A 465 21.57 13.29 -1.17
N ILE A 466 21.98 12.34 -2.00
CA ILE A 466 21.12 11.26 -2.50
C ILE A 466 21.88 9.94 -2.43
N ARG A 467 21.20 8.87 -2.03
CA ARG A 467 21.77 7.52 -2.04
C ARG A 467 21.92 7.05 -3.49
N LEU A 468 23.10 6.54 -3.84
CA LEU A 468 23.35 5.98 -5.16
C LEU A 468 23.11 4.47 -5.14
N PRO A 469 22.45 3.91 -6.16
CA PRO A 469 22.27 2.47 -6.25
C PRO A 469 23.62 1.76 -6.54
N PRO A 470 23.68 0.43 -6.35
CA PRO A 470 24.84 -0.37 -6.74
C PRO A 470 25.20 -0.21 -8.22
N GLU A 471 26.46 -0.48 -8.58
CA GLU A 471 27.08 -0.23 -9.90
C GLU A 471 26.35 -0.79 -11.13
N ASN A 472 25.36 -1.67 -10.93
CA ASN A 472 24.65 -2.39 -11.99
C ASN A 472 23.20 -1.90 -12.23
N VAL A 473 22.78 -0.80 -11.63
CA VAL A 473 21.41 -0.26 -11.78
C VAL A 473 21.45 1.15 -12.39
N LYS A 474 20.80 1.34 -13.55
CA LYS A 474 20.65 2.67 -14.17
C LYS A 474 19.76 3.55 -13.30
N ILE A 475 20.25 4.74 -12.95
CA ILE A 475 19.47 5.77 -12.26
C ILE A 475 18.44 6.33 -13.23
N ILE A 476 17.16 6.09 -12.96
CA ILE A 476 16.05 6.80 -13.61
C ILE A 476 16.00 8.19 -12.96
N ALA A 477 15.93 9.23 -13.77
CA ALA A 477 16.09 10.64 -13.40
C ALA A 477 15.62 10.99 -11.97
N SER A 478 16.57 11.35 -11.09
CA SER A 478 16.29 11.88 -9.76
C SER A 478 15.81 13.34 -9.90
N THR A 479 14.63 13.63 -9.39
CA THR A 479 14.13 15.02 -9.27
C THR A 479 14.81 15.72 -8.08
N GLU A 480 14.72 17.05 -7.97
CA GLU A 480 15.27 17.77 -6.80
C GLU A 480 14.59 17.35 -5.48
N GLU A 481 13.41 16.71 -5.54
CA GLU A 481 12.65 16.22 -4.37
C GLU A 481 13.25 14.95 -3.74
N ASP A 482 14.12 14.23 -4.45
CA ASP A 482 14.76 12.99 -3.96
C ASP A 482 16.00 13.24 -3.08
N TRP A 483 16.39 14.50 -2.90
CA TRP A 483 17.59 14.90 -2.17
C TRP A 483 17.30 15.12 -0.68
N GLY A 484 17.98 14.37 0.18
CA GLY A 484 17.96 14.58 1.62
C GLY A 484 18.80 15.79 2.03
N ARG A 485 18.32 16.59 2.99
CA ARG A 485 19.08 17.74 3.53
C ARG A 485 20.16 17.27 4.49
N ILE A 486 21.33 17.89 4.45
CA ILE A 486 22.46 17.61 5.34
C ILE A 486 23.15 18.90 5.78
N ARG A 487 23.90 18.81 6.88
CA ARG A 487 24.81 19.86 7.32
C ARG A 487 26.24 19.37 7.26
N ILE A 488 27.07 20.02 6.47
CA ILE A 488 28.48 19.65 6.30
C ILE A 488 29.28 20.25 7.44
N GLU A 489 29.90 19.38 8.22
CA GLU A 489 30.65 19.74 9.42
C GLU A 489 32.15 19.84 9.16
N ASN A 490 32.67 19.09 8.20
CA ASN A 490 34.08 19.16 7.84
C ASN A 490 34.35 18.63 6.43
N ILE A 491 35.40 19.16 5.79
CA ILE A 491 35.79 18.77 4.44
C ILE A 491 37.31 18.73 4.28
N SER A 492 37.82 17.77 3.51
CA SER A 492 39.22 17.69 3.05
C SER A 492 39.27 17.51 1.54
N ILE A 493 40.48 17.50 0.98
CA ILE A 493 40.71 17.20 -0.45
C ILE A 493 40.16 15.81 -0.83
N LYS A 494 40.09 14.86 0.12
CA LYS A 494 39.76 13.46 -0.14
C LYS A 494 38.42 13.00 0.43
N GLY A 495 37.73 13.81 1.23
CA GLY A 495 36.48 13.37 1.82
C GLY A 495 35.72 14.44 2.58
N ILE A 496 34.53 14.08 3.04
CA ILE A 496 33.55 14.98 3.65
C ILE A 496 32.91 14.33 4.88
N GLY A 497 32.55 15.14 5.87
CA GLY A 497 31.79 14.75 7.04
C GLY A 497 30.55 15.63 7.15
N PHE A 498 29.39 15.01 7.30
CA PHE A 498 28.12 15.74 7.41
C PHE A 498 27.16 15.04 8.37
N THR A 499 26.21 15.79 8.92
CA THR A 499 25.12 15.27 9.75
C THR A 499 23.81 15.24 8.98
N THR A 500 23.00 14.20 9.24
CA THR A 500 21.64 14.04 8.71
C THR A 500 20.59 14.40 9.77
N PRO A 501 19.35 14.77 9.36
CA PRO A 501 18.27 15.09 10.29
C PRO A 501 17.80 13.90 11.13
N GLN A 502 18.01 12.69 10.62
CA GLN A 502 17.67 11.42 11.27
C GLN A 502 18.88 10.48 11.24
N PRO A 503 19.04 9.62 12.26
CA PRO A 503 20.08 8.60 12.27
C PRO A 503 19.86 7.56 11.16
N ASN A 504 20.90 6.79 10.85
CA ASN A 504 20.86 5.63 9.94
C ASN A 504 20.40 5.91 8.49
N MET A 505 20.50 7.16 8.02
CA MET A 505 20.15 7.52 6.64
C MET A 505 21.12 6.96 5.57
N LEU A 506 22.36 6.63 5.95
CA LEU A 506 23.32 5.88 5.13
C LEU A 506 24.10 4.91 6.02
N MET A 507 24.55 3.78 5.45
CA MET A 507 25.39 2.80 6.15
C MET A 507 26.83 2.78 5.62
N THR A 508 27.78 2.30 6.43
CA THR A 508 29.17 2.10 6.02
C THR A 508 29.25 1.21 4.77
N GLY A 509 30.02 1.65 3.77
CA GLY A 509 30.13 0.99 2.47
C GLY A 509 29.12 1.45 1.42
N GLU A 510 28.02 2.11 1.81
CA GLU A 510 27.07 2.66 0.84
C GLU A 510 27.67 3.84 0.06
N ARG A 511 27.14 4.07 -1.14
CA ARG A 511 27.54 5.18 -2.01
C ARG A 511 26.47 6.26 -2.00
N CYS A 512 26.91 7.51 -1.99
CA CYS A 512 26.03 8.66 -2.06
C CYS A 512 26.62 9.71 -3.01
N LYS A 513 25.75 10.60 -3.49
CA LYS A 513 26.15 11.83 -4.16
C LYS A 513 25.82 12.99 -3.22
N VAL A 514 26.76 13.90 -3.05
CA VAL A 514 26.64 15.03 -2.13
C VAL A 514 26.84 16.32 -2.92
N LYS A 515 25.91 17.27 -2.79
CA LYS A 515 25.94 18.56 -3.46
C LYS A 515 25.80 19.70 -2.46
N PHE A 516 26.67 20.70 -2.55
CA PHE A 516 26.71 21.85 -1.66
C PHE A 516 27.47 23.02 -2.27
N THR A 517 27.34 24.20 -1.65
CA THR A 517 27.99 25.43 -2.12
C THR A 517 29.01 25.89 -1.09
N LEU A 518 30.25 26.12 -1.52
CA LEU A 518 31.30 26.70 -0.68
C LEU A 518 31.01 28.18 -0.40
N ASN A 519 31.50 28.67 0.73
CA ASN A 519 31.44 30.08 1.10
C ASN A 519 32.70 30.86 0.66
N ASP A 520 33.31 30.47 -0.46
CA ASP A 520 34.34 31.24 -1.15
C ASP A 520 33.73 32.40 -1.94
N GLU A 521 34.56 33.35 -2.39
CA GLU A 521 34.11 34.52 -3.17
C GLU A 521 33.32 34.14 -4.42
N LEU A 522 33.66 33.00 -5.03
CA LEU A 522 33.03 32.50 -6.25
C LEU A 522 31.78 31.64 -6.01
N ARG A 523 31.42 31.35 -4.74
CA ARG A 523 30.34 30.42 -4.37
C ARG A 523 30.41 29.11 -5.14
N SER A 524 31.58 28.47 -5.11
CA SER A 524 31.87 27.27 -5.86
C SER A 524 30.94 26.12 -5.46
N VAL A 525 30.24 25.53 -6.43
CA VAL A 525 29.34 24.39 -6.20
C VAL A 525 30.14 23.09 -6.32
N ILE A 526 30.07 22.26 -5.28
CA ILE A 526 30.66 20.92 -5.25
C ILE A 526 29.53 19.91 -5.44
N ASP A 527 29.67 19.00 -6.39
CA ASP A 527 28.73 17.91 -6.68
C ASP A 527 29.51 16.60 -6.89
N VAL A 528 29.69 15.84 -5.81
CA VAL A 528 30.69 14.78 -5.72
C VAL A 528 30.07 13.45 -5.29
N ARG A 529 30.59 12.36 -5.86
CA ARG A 529 30.27 10.99 -5.42
C ARG A 529 31.20 10.56 -4.30
N ALA A 530 30.63 9.96 -3.26
CA ALA A 530 31.37 9.55 -2.07
C ALA A 530 30.90 8.18 -1.57
N VAL A 531 31.81 7.46 -0.91
CA VAL A 531 31.54 6.20 -0.22
C VAL A 531 31.58 6.44 1.28
N VAL A 532 30.62 5.90 2.01
CA VAL A 532 30.54 6.02 3.46
C VAL A 532 31.63 5.16 4.10
N ARG A 533 32.46 5.77 4.94
CA ARG A 533 33.57 5.11 5.67
C ARG A 533 33.30 4.97 7.16
N GLY A 534 32.38 5.75 7.72
CA GLY A 534 31.98 5.61 9.11
C GLY A 534 30.70 6.37 9.40
N VAL A 535 29.88 5.79 10.27
CA VAL A 535 28.62 6.35 10.75
C VAL A 535 28.68 6.38 12.27
N ARG A 536 28.28 7.51 12.87
CA ARG A 536 28.16 7.67 14.32
C ARG A 536 26.94 8.53 14.60
N ASP A 537 25.89 7.94 15.15
CA ASP A 537 24.59 8.57 15.34
C ASP A 537 24.07 9.18 14.02
N ASN A 538 24.01 10.51 13.94
CA ASN A 538 23.59 11.25 12.76
C ASN A 538 24.78 11.69 11.88
N TYR A 539 26.02 11.50 12.32
CA TYR A 539 27.21 11.91 11.60
C TYR A 539 27.68 10.83 10.63
N ILE A 540 27.94 11.24 9.39
CA ILE A 540 28.37 10.39 8.30
C ILE A 540 29.69 10.92 7.76
N GLY A 541 30.73 10.09 7.82
CA GLY A 541 32.03 10.33 7.24
C GLY A 541 32.19 9.61 5.91
N CYS A 542 32.39 10.35 4.83
CA CYS A 542 32.56 9.80 3.49
C CYS A 542 33.94 10.11 2.89
N GLU A 543 34.40 9.23 2.01
CA GLU A 543 35.56 9.40 1.14
C GLU A 543 35.11 9.61 -0.31
N PHE A 544 35.74 10.52 -1.05
CA PHE A 544 35.38 10.81 -2.43
C PHE A 544 35.81 9.67 -3.38
N ILE A 545 34.90 9.24 -4.26
CA ILE A 545 35.18 8.21 -5.27
C ILE A 545 35.97 8.81 -6.46
N GLU A 546 35.73 10.07 -6.79
CA GLU A 546 36.35 10.80 -7.92
C GLU A 546 37.07 12.07 -7.42
N GLY A 547 37.95 11.92 -6.43
CA GLY A 547 38.58 13.03 -5.70
C GLY A 547 39.33 14.06 -6.55
N ASP A 548 39.77 13.70 -7.76
CA ASP A 548 40.58 14.60 -8.61
C ASP A 548 39.77 15.74 -9.23
N LYS A 549 38.47 15.56 -9.49
CA LYS A 549 37.63 16.55 -10.19
C LYS A 549 37.52 17.88 -9.44
N TYR A 550 37.48 17.83 -8.10
CA TYR A 550 37.33 19.01 -7.24
C TYR A 550 38.60 19.33 -6.44
N SER A 551 39.67 18.57 -6.65
CA SER A 551 40.94 18.70 -5.93
C SER A 551 41.53 20.12 -5.98
N LYS A 552 41.44 20.81 -7.12
CA LYS A 552 41.90 22.21 -7.27
C LYS A 552 41.06 23.19 -6.46
N ILE A 553 39.73 23.14 -6.60
CA ILE A 553 38.79 24.04 -5.91
C ILE A 553 38.89 23.84 -4.39
N LEU A 554 38.84 22.58 -3.93
CA LEU A 554 39.01 22.25 -2.53
C LEU A 554 40.42 22.59 -2.04
N GLY A 555 41.44 22.43 -2.88
CA GLY A 555 42.81 22.83 -2.55
C GLY A 555 42.97 24.33 -2.28
N PHE A 556 42.26 25.19 -3.01
CA PHE A 556 42.23 26.63 -2.72
C PHE A 556 41.38 26.95 -1.48
N TYR A 557 40.23 26.31 -1.34
CA TYR A 557 39.32 26.55 -0.22
C TYR A 557 39.85 26.08 1.15
N LEU A 558 40.70 25.06 1.14
CA LEU A 558 41.31 24.44 2.33
C LEU A 558 42.63 25.12 2.75
N LYS A 559 43.15 26.03 1.95
CA LYS A 559 44.18 26.98 2.40
C LYS A 559 43.52 28.08 3.23
#